data_AF-A0A8S3SMK3-F1
#
_entry.id   AF-A0A8S3SMK3-F1
#
_cell.length_a   1.000
_cell.length_b   1.000
_cell.length_c   1.000
_cell.angle_alpha   90.00
_cell.angle_beta   90.00
_cell.angle_gamma   90.00
#
_symmetry.space_group_name_H-M   'P 1'
#
loop_
_entity.id
_entity.type
_entity.pdbx_description
1 polymer ?
#
loop_
_entity_poly.entity_id
_entity_poly.type
_entity_poly.pdbx_seq_one_letter_code
_entity_poly.pdbx_strand_id
1 'polypeptide(L)'
;MEESKHPKQYNLRKRQNISKSDDNKNGHTISKETSTKSKYSKKEDKSSETEMISHRKPTIELLKDWQIIYTKLHQVSTICSVDDYTMWIGSPSGSLLKVKYDLVRSSTITYIKEFEYPDVDFYDFCYDFEDDRILYSDRKNSSITAISSEYEISLFKSFRPLKPSCITISSDNYIFVGLVNKYSYDESPSRSIIKMSKDGTVCIKIDSIQEGKVIFTMPHRCIVNNINNNLIVAAFEKSKSKGRILVFNEEGHVISMYTDDRHDVKFSPSFVTCSPGGDIICSDEESGDIFMLDSHAKLLNIIKKGNCRIYGNSCSMAWDTNDQLIIGTKSHPSPKSTGAIQLARYIHDTESKD
;
A
#
# COMPACT_ATOMS: atom_id res chain seq x y z
N MET A 1 -49.41 -2.67 -13.27
CA MET A 1 -49.81 -3.59 -12.19
C MET A 1 -48.67 -4.60 -12.07
N GLU A 2 -47.63 -4.27 -11.29
CA GLU A 2 -47.51 -4.53 -9.83
C GLU A 2 -47.37 -6.05 -9.58
N GLU A 3 -46.37 -6.61 -8.90
CA GLU A 3 -45.49 -6.15 -7.79
C GLU A 3 -44.12 -6.86 -7.90
N SER A 4 -42.98 -6.17 -7.76
CA SER A 4 -42.26 -5.89 -6.49
C SER A 4 -41.91 -7.15 -5.67
N LYS A 5 -40.62 -7.52 -5.66
CA LYS A 5 -40.00 -8.36 -4.61
C LYS A 5 -38.78 -7.64 -4.05
N HIS A 6 -38.95 -7.07 -2.86
CA HIS A 6 -37.88 -6.53 -2.02
C HIS A 6 -37.02 -7.67 -1.41
N PRO A 7 -35.71 -7.45 -1.21
CA PRO A 7 -34.87 -8.32 -0.41
C PRO A 7 -35.01 -8.03 1.10
N LYS A 8 -34.94 -9.10 1.89
CA LYS A 8 -35.16 -9.15 3.34
C LYS A 8 -34.04 -8.44 4.12
N GLN A 9 -34.43 -7.53 5.00
CA GLN A 9 -33.57 -6.94 6.03
C GLN A 9 -33.27 -7.97 7.15
N TYR A 10 -31.99 -8.15 7.49
CA TYR A 10 -31.58 -8.88 8.69
C TYR A 10 -31.56 -7.93 9.90
N ASN A 11 -32.46 -8.18 10.85
CA ASN A 11 -32.49 -7.55 12.17
C ASN A 11 -31.63 -8.35 13.16
N LEU A 12 -30.58 -7.74 13.72
CA LEU A 12 -29.89 -8.26 14.90
C LEU A 12 -30.38 -7.52 16.14
N ARG A 13 -31.19 -8.23 16.94
CA ARG A 13 -31.69 -7.77 18.25
C ARG A 13 -30.58 -7.83 19.30
N LYS A 14 -30.55 -6.78 20.12
CA LYS A 14 -29.88 -6.70 21.44
C LYS A 14 -30.37 -7.82 22.38
N ARG A 15 -29.45 -8.37 23.18
CA ARG A 15 -29.70 -8.77 24.57
C ARG A 15 -28.57 -8.26 25.45
N GLN A 16 -28.95 -7.51 26.49
CA GLN A 16 -28.12 -7.12 27.63
C GLN A 16 -28.18 -8.19 28.73
N ASN A 17 -27.24 -8.03 29.68
CA ASN A 17 -27.25 -8.39 31.10
C ASN A 17 -26.47 -9.65 31.49
N ILE A 18 -25.70 -9.73 32.58
CA ILE A 18 -25.25 -8.83 33.67
C ILE A 18 -24.10 -9.62 34.35
N SER A 19 -23.04 -8.99 34.83
CA SER A 19 -22.55 -9.19 36.21
C SER A 19 -21.50 -8.16 36.57
N LYS A 20 -21.74 -7.54 37.73
CA LYS A 20 -20.86 -6.64 38.46
C LYS A 20 -20.00 -7.48 39.40
N SER A 21 -18.77 -7.02 39.65
CA SER A 21 -18.15 -7.10 40.98
C SER A 21 -17.15 -5.96 41.10
N ASP A 22 -17.47 -5.02 41.98
CA ASP A 22 -16.56 -4.02 42.52
C ASP A 22 -15.61 -4.70 43.51
N ASP A 23 -14.34 -4.28 43.55
CA ASP A 23 -13.60 -4.12 44.80
C ASP A 23 -12.36 -3.22 44.62
N ASN A 24 -12.55 -1.96 45.03
CA ASN A 24 -11.79 -1.23 46.05
C ASN A 24 -10.24 -1.27 46.15
N LYS A 25 -9.72 -0.03 46.20
CA LYS A 25 -8.81 0.58 47.21
C LYS A 25 -7.30 0.72 46.93
N ASN A 26 -6.94 2.00 46.78
CA ASN A 26 -5.95 2.79 47.55
C ASN A 26 -4.45 2.49 47.44
N GLY A 27 -3.67 3.57 47.32
CA GLY A 27 -2.44 3.71 48.13
C GLY A 27 -1.18 4.27 47.46
N HIS A 28 -1.16 5.56 47.16
CA HIS A 28 -0.18 6.53 47.66
C HIS A 28 1.33 6.17 47.87
N THR A 29 2.20 6.95 47.18
CA THR A 29 3.37 7.71 47.72
C THR A 29 4.84 7.23 47.49
N ILE A 30 5.54 7.99 46.64
CA ILE A 30 6.89 8.63 46.74
C ILE A 30 8.10 7.86 47.32
N SER A 31 9.17 7.75 46.52
CA SER A 31 10.57 8.21 46.78
C SER A 31 11.37 7.97 45.49
N LYS A 32 11.98 8.94 44.79
CA LYS A 32 13.13 9.81 45.11
C LYS A 32 14.34 9.06 45.67
N GLU A 33 15.24 8.65 44.79
CA GLU A 33 16.68 8.48 45.04
C GLU A 33 17.42 8.65 43.69
N THR A 34 18.02 9.83 43.49
CA THR A 34 19.47 10.14 43.59
C THR A 34 20.25 9.77 42.34
N SER A 35 20.45 10.82 41.52
CA SER A 35 21.44 10.87 40.47
C SER A 35 22.86 10.82 41.05
N THR A 36 23.66 9.87 40.58
CA THR A 36 25.12 9.96 40.68
C THR A 36 25.71 9.90 39.28
N LYS A 37 26.30 11.03 38.89
CA LYS A 37 27.24 11.14 37.77
C LYS A 37 28.40 10.19 38.03
N SER A 38 28.71 9.31 37.08
CA SER A 38 30.08 8.84 36.91
C SER A 38 30.48 9.01 35.45
N LYS A 39 31.43 9.92 35.25
CA LYS A 39 32.25 10.00 34.04
C LYS A 39 33.34 8.95 34.21
N TYR A 40 33.39 7.96 33.33
CA TYR A 40 34.66 7.30 33.00
C TYR A 40 34.68 6.97 31.52
N SER A 41 35.54 7.72 30.82
CA SER A 41 36.04 7.44 29.50
C SER A 41 36.88 6.16 29.51
N LYS A 42 36.54 5.20 28.67
CA LYS A 42 37.52 4.28 28.08
C LYS A 42 37.25 4.18 26.59
N LYS A 43 38.26 4.62 25.84
CA LYS A 43 38.45 4.29 24.43
C LYS A 43 38.56 2.77 24.33
N GLU A 44 37.63 2.16 23.61
CA GLU A 44 37.85 0.86 23.01
C GLU A 44 37.73 1.05 21.50
N ASP A 45 38.87 0.86 20.83
CA ASP A 45 38.97 0.73 19.40
C ASP A 45 38.10 -0.47 18.97
N LYS A 46 36.97 -0.17 18.32
CA LYS A 46 36.28 -1.12 17.47
C LYS A 46 36.36 -0.59 16.05
N SER A 47 37.26 -1.19 15.30
CA SER A 47 37.24 -1.21 13.84
C SER A 47 35.92 -1.85 13.39
N SER A 48 34.87 -1.03 13.26
CA SER A 48 33.72 -1.39 12.45
C SER A 48 34.07 -1.03 11.02
N GLU A 49 34.40 -2.05 10.23
CA GLU A 49 34.27 -2.03 8.77
C GLU A 49 32.88 -1.49 8.45
N THR A 50 32.85 -0.18 8.19
CA THR A 50 31.70 0.44 7.57
C THR A 50 31.89 0.09 6.12
N GLU A 51 31.26 -1.00 5.67
CA GLU A 51 31.09 -1.24 4.25
C GLU A 51 30.50 0.05 3.66
N MET A 52 31.35 0.77 2.93
CA MET A 52 30.90 1.88 2.12
C MET A 52 29.94 1.29 1.10
N ILE A 53 28.64 1.42 1.38
CA ILE A 53 27.60 1.25 0.37
C ILE A 53 27.94 2.25 -0.73
N SER A 54 28.57 1.73 -1.78
CA SER A 54 28.96 2.49 -2.94
C SER A 54 27.72 3.21 -3.44
N HIS A 55 27.80 4.52 -3.61
CA HIS A 55 26.73 5.31 -4.18
C HIS A 55 26.46 4.79 -5.59
N ARG A 56 25.47 3.89 -5.74
CA ARG A 56 24.96 3.47 -7.05
C ARG A 56 24.58 4.75 -7.79
N LYS A 57 25.20 4.97 -8.95
CA LYS A 57 24.76 6.04 -9.85
C LYS A 57 23.30 5.74 -10.22
N PRO A 58 22.40 6.73 -10.19
CA PRO A 58 21.03 6.54 -10.62
C PRO A 58 21.03 6.33 -12.13
N THR A 59 20.92 5.07 -12.57
CA THR A 59 20.93 4.76 -13.99
C THR A 59 19.58 5.16 -14.58
N ILE A 60 19.62 6.11 -15.52
CA ILE A 60 18.46 6.78 -16.13
C ILE A 60 17.60 5.83 -16.99
N GLU A 61 17.99 4.56 -17.12
CA GLU A 61 17.44 3.59 -18.08
C GLU A 61 16.70 2.39 -17.44
N LEU A 62 16.25 2.51 -16.19
CA LEU A 62 15.71 1.37 -15.44
C LEU A 62 14.36 0.83 -15.94
N LEU A 63 13.57 1.59 -16.72
CA LEU A 63 12.29 1.12 -17.28
C LEU A 63 12.26 1.27 -18.81
N LYS A 64 12.20 0.15 -19.53
CA LYS A 64 12.14 0.09 -21.01
C LYS A 64 11.00 -0.78 -21.52
N ASP A 65 10.89 -0.88 -22.85
CA ASP A 65 10.00 -1.80 -23.56
C ASP A 65 8.51 -1.62 -23.24
N TRP A 66 8.06 -0.37 -23.21
CA TRP A 66 6.70 0.00 -22.84
C TRP A 66 5.65 -0.62 -23.76
N GLN A 67 4.76 -1.43 -23.17
CA GLN A 67 3.58 -1.99 -23.84
C GLN A 67 2.30 -1.49 -23.18
N ILE A 68 1.21 -1.43 -23.96
CA ILE A 68 -0.10 -1.00 -23.47
C ILE A 68 -1.11 -2.08 -23.79
N ILE A 69 -1.82 -2.53 -22.77
CA ILE A 69 -2.95 -3.44 -22.92
C ILE A 69 -4.21 -2.77 -22.39
N TYR A 70 -5.20 -2.66 -23.26
CA TYR A 70 -6.50 -2.10 -22.90
C TYR A 70 -7.33 -3.14 -22.16
N THR A 71 -7.94 -2.72 -21.06
CA THR A 71 -8.88 -3.54 -20.31
C THR A 71 -10.31 -3.17 -20.69
N LYS A 72 -11.29 -3.94 -20.24
CA LYS A 72 -12.70 -3.55 -20.31
C LYS A 72 -13.15 -2.63 -19.17
N LEU A 73 -12.34 -2.51 -18.11
CA LEU A 73 -12.64 -1.61 -17.00
C LEU A 73 -12.53 -0.17 -17.51
N HIS A 74 -13.33 0.75 -16.99
CA HIS A 74 -13.15 2.19 -17.29
C HIS A 74 -11.91 2.77 -16.61
N GLN A 75 -11.52 2.21 -15.47
CA GLN A 75 -10.42 2.67 -14.64
C GLN A 75 -9.80 1.47 -13.92
N VAL A 76 -8.47 1.37 -13.94
CA VAL A 76 -7.72 0.43 -13.11
C VAL A 76 -7.19 1.17 -11.89
N SER A 77 -7.68 0.82 -10.70
CA SER A 77 -7.29 1.46 -9.43
C SER A 77 -6.35 0.65 -8.57
N THR A 78 -6.28 -0.65 -8.80
CA THR A 78 -5.40 -1.57 -8.06
C THR A 78 -5.12 -2.80 -8.92
N ILE A 79 -3.89 -3.29 -8.84
CA ILE A 79 -3.34 -4.45 -9.55
C ILE A 79 -2.58 -5.27 -8.52
N CYS A 80 -2.72 -6.59 -8.59
CA CYS A 80 -1.86 -7.52 -7.85
C CYS A 80 -1.50 -8.68 -8.77
N SER A 81 -0.21 -8.94 -8.91
CA SER A 81 0.28 -10.08 -9.68
C SER A 81 0.12 -11.36 -8.87
N VAL A 82 -0.31 -12.43 -9.55
CA VAL A 82 -0.45 -13.78 -8.97
C VAL A 82 0.71 -14.65 -9.42
N ASP A 83 1.10 -14.54 -10.69
CA ASP A 83 2.23 -15.25 -11.29
C ASP A 83 2.69 -14.47 -12.53
N ASP A 84 3.65 -15.02 -13.27
CA ASP A 84 4.21 -14.49 -14.51
C ASP A 84 3.18 -14.07 -15.57
N TYR A 85 1.97 -14.66 -15.54
CA TYR A 85 0.98 -14.49 -16.59
C TYR A 85 -0.40 -14.14 -16.04
N THR A 86 -0.60 -14.17 -14.73
CA THR A 86 -1.90 -13.98 -14.10
C THR A 86 -1.85 -12.81 -13.14
N MET A 87 -2.85 -11.93 -13.24
CA MET A 87 -3.01 -10.83 -12.29
C MET A 87 -4.49 -10.61 -11.96
N TRP A 88 -4.71 -9.94 -10.84
CA TRP A 88 -5.98 -9.34 -10.49
C TRP A 88 -5.95 -7.85 -10.76
N ILE A 89 -7.02 -7.34 -11.35
CA ILE A 89 -7.22 -5.90 -11.59
C ILE A 89 -8.56 -5.47 -11.03
N GLY A 90 -8.56 -4.37 -10.29
CA GLY A 90 -9.77 -3.80 -9.70
C GLY A 90 -10.06 -2.40 -10.21
N SER A 91 -11.35 -2.05 -10.22
CA SER A 91 -11.84 -0.70 -10.42
C SER A 91 -12.49 -0.15 -9.14
N PRO A 92 -12.59 1.18 -9.00
CA PRO A 92 -13.35 1.78 -7.90
C PRO A 92 -14.86 1.54 -8.01
N SER A 93 -15.36 1.06 -9.16
CA SER A 93 -16.79 0.88 -9.42
C SER A 93 -17.35 -0.44 -8.87
N GLY A 94 -16.53 -1.24 -8.16
CA GLY A 94 -16.98 -2.55 -7.69
C GLY A 94 -16.50 -3.72 -8.53
N SER A 95 -15.76 -3.50 -9.61
CA SER A 95 -15.37 -4.56 -10.54
C SER A 95 -14.01 -5.13 -10.19
N LEU A 96 -13.91 -6.45 -10.14
CA LEU A 96 -12.66 -7.18 -9.91
C LEU A 96 -12.51 -8.27 -10.97
N LEU A 97 -11.39 -8.27 -11.68
CA LEU A 97 -11.13 -9.20 -12.79
C LEU A 97 -9.86 -9.99 -12.51
N LYS A 98 -9.92 -11.32 -12.67
CA LYS A 98 -8.73 -12.17 -12.83
C LYS A 98 -8.43 -12.27 -14.31
N VAL A 99 -7.23 -11.92 -14.71
CA VAL A 99 -6.82 -11.92 -16.12
C VAL A 99 -5.54 -12.70 -16.32
N LYS A 100 -5.44 -13.37 -17.48
CA LYS A 100 -4.19 -13.84 -18.03
C LYS A 100 -3.67 -12.84 -19.05
N TYR A 101 -2.39 -12.53 -19.05
CA TYR A 101 -1.75 -11.67 -20.04
C TYR A 101 -0.58 -12.41 -20.70
N ASP A 102 -0.39 -12.18 -22.00
CA ASP A 102 0.75 -12.71 -22.76
C ASP A 102 1.51 -11.54 -23.39
N LEU A 103 2.72 -11.31 -22.87
CA LEU A 103 3.61 -10.23 -23.27
C LEU A 103 4.54 -10.59 -24.42
N VAL A 104 4.81 -11.88 -24.60
CA VAL A 104 5.83 -12.36 -25.54
C VAL A 104 5.24 -12.48 -26.94
N ARG A 105 3.96 -12.85 -27.05
CA ARG A 105 3.37 -13.26 -28.34
C ARG A 105 2.36 -12.29 -28.92
N SER A 106 1.56 -11.59 -28.11
CA SER A 106 0.37 -10.92 -28.66
C SER A 106 -0.08 -9.64 -27.95
N SER A 107 0.50 -9.26 -26.79
CA SER A 107 0.02 -8.12 -25.97
C SER A 107 -1.49 -8.20 -25.71
N THR A 108 -2.00 -9.42 -25.47
CA THR A 108 -3.42 -9.69 -25.25
C THR A 108 -3.71 -9.99 -23.79
N ILE A 109 -4.92 -9.60 -23.34
CA ILE A 109 -5.51 -10.03 -22.08
C ILE A 109 -6.64 -11.04 -22.35
N THR A 110 -6.64 -12.13 -21.60
CA THR A 110 -7.74 -13.10 -21.51
C THR A 110 -8.38 -12.99 -20.14
N TYR A 111 -9.69 -12.82 -20.09
CA TYR A 111 -10.44 -12.74 -18.83
C TYR A 111 -10.73 -14.14 -18.30
N ILE A 112 -10.23 -14.44 -17.10
CA ILE A 112 -10.45 -15.73 -16.43
C ILE A 112 -11.72 -15.67 -15.58
N LYS A 113 -11.87 -14.59 -14.80
CA LYS A 113 -12.98 -14.40 -13.87
C LYS A 113 -13.33 -12.93 -13.73
N GLU A 114 -14.60 -12.66 -13.48
CA GLU A 114 -15.11 -11.33 -13.22
C GLU A 114 -16.09 -11.36 -12.05
N PHE A 115 -16.00 -10.33 -11.23
CA PHE A 115 -16.95 -10.04 -10.18
C PHE A 115 -17.37 -8.58 -10.25
N GLU A 116 -18.64 -8.33 -9.98
CA GLU A 116 -19.19 -7.00 -9.82
C GLU A 116 -19.89 -6.92 -8.46
N TYR A 117 -19.43 -6.00 -7.63
CA TYR A 117 -20.00 -5.76 -6.31
C TYR A 117 -20.42 -4.31 -6.19
N PRO A 118 -21.64 -3.95 -6.62
CA PRO A 118 -22.12 -2.56 -6.56
C PRO A 118 -22.21 -2.03 -5.12
N ASP A 119 -22.24 -2.93 -4.13
CA ASP A 119 -22.32 -2.60 -2.71
C ASP A 119 -20.99 -2.62 -1.95
N VAL A 120 -19.87 -2.75 -2.65
CA VAL A 120 -18.53 -2.73 -2.06
C VAL A 120 -17.78 -1.48 -2.52
N ASP A 121 -17.11 -0.82 -1.59
CA ASP A 121 -16.19 0.27 -1.91
C ASP A 121 -14.75 -0.29 -1.87
N PHE A 122 -14.35 -0.90 -2.99
CA PHE A 122 -13.00 -1.44 -3.17
C PHE A 122 -11.99 -0.32 -3.25
N TYR A 123 -10.94 -0.44 -2.43
CA TYR A 123 -9.90 0.56 -2.42
C TYR A 123 -8.51 0.02 -2.71
N ASP A 124 -8.17 -1.11 -2.10
CA ASP A 124 -6.89 -1.78 -2.25
C ASP A 124 -7.05 -3.28 -2.04
N PHE A 125 -6.12 -4.07 -2.58
CA PHE A 125 -6.06 -5.50 -2.33
C PHE A 125 -4.65 -6.02 -2.46
N CYS A 126 -4.42 -7.19 -1.87
CA CYS A 126 -3.19 -7.95 -1.98
C CYS A 126 -3.53 -9.42 -2.14
N TYR A 127 -2.57 -10.19 -2.63
CA TYR A 127 -2.69 -11.62 -2.81
C TYR A 127 -1.88 -12.35 -1.74
N ASP A 128 -2.53 -13.29 -1.08
CA ASP A 128 -1.97 -14.16 -0.06
C ASP A 128 -1.56 -15.46 -0.75
N PHE A 129 -0.27 -15.57 -1.09
CA PHE A 129 0.27 -16.70 -1.85
C PHE A 129 0.20 -18.03 -1.08
N GLU A 130 0.31 -17.99 0.24
CA GLU A 130 0.29 -19.20 1.07
C GLU A 130 -1.12 -19.80 1.15
N ASP A 131 -2.16 -18.96 1.23
CA ASP A 131 -3.56 -19.41 1.31
C ASP A 131 -4.32 -19.34 -0.04
N ASP A 132 -3.62 -19.08 -1.15
CA ASP A 132 -4.16 -18.88 -2.51
C ASP A 132 -5.47 -18.06 -2.52
N ARG A 133 -5.41 -16.84 -2.00
CA ARG A 133 -6.59 -15.96 -1.89
C ARG A 133 -6.25 -14.50 -2.07
N ILE A 134 -7.24 -13.71 -2.46
CA ILE A 134 -7.15 -12.25 -2.43
C ILE A 134 -7.72 -11.75 -1.10
N LEU A 135 -7.04 -10.79 -0.49
CA LEU A 135 -7.60 -9.96 0.56
C LEU A 135 -7.82 -8.54 0.04
N TYR A 136 -9.03 -8.02 0.15
CA TYR A 136 -9.35 -6.67 -0.29
C TYR A 136 -9.98 -5.82 0.81
N SER A 137 -9.72 -4.52 0.75
CA SER A 137 -10.30 -3.53 1.66
C SER A 137 -11.65 -3.03 1.19
N ASP A 138 -12.68 -3.20 2.01
CA ASP A 138 -14.03 -2.67 1.81
C ASP A 138 -14.27 -1.49 2.77
N ARG A 139 -14.23 -0.28 2.20
CA ARG A 139 -14.38 0.96 2.97
C ARG A 139 -15.83 1.20 3.41
N LYS A 140 -16.80 0.70 2.65
CA LYS A 140 -18.22 0.87 2.94
C LYS A 140 -18.61 0.00 4.12
N ASN A 141 -18.16 -1.26 4.13
CA ASN A 141 -18.49 -2.21 5.19
C ASN A 141 -17.51 -2.20 6.38
N SER A 142 -16.39 -1.47 6.26
CA SER A 142 -15.35 -1.33 7.30
C SER A 142 -14.68 -2.66 7.61
N SER A 143 -14.29 -3.39 6.56
CA SER A 143 -13.79 -4.76 6.67
C SER A 143 -12.74 -5.09 5.62
N ILE A 144 -11.95 -6.12 5.90
CA ILE A 144 -11.21 -6.87 4.89
C ILE A 144 -12.02 -8.12 4.57
N THR A 145 -12.15 -8.42 3.28
CA THR A 145 -12.85 -9.59 2.75
C THR A 145 -11.87 -10.44 1.97
N ALA A 146 -12.04 -11.76 2.03
CA ALA A 146 -11.25 -12.74 1.33
C ALA A 146 -12.03 -13.35 0.15
N ILE A 147 -11.33 -13.64 -0.94
CA ILE A 147 -11.81 -14.45 -2.07
C ILE A 147 -10.84 -15.62 -2.26
N SER A 148 -11.30 -16.86 -2.05
CA SER A 148 -10.48 -18.06 -2.23
C SER A 148 -10.19 -18.38 -3.69
N SER A 149 -9.31 -19.36 -3.93
CA SER A 149 -9.05 -19.99 -5.22
C SER A 149 -10.30 -20.55 -5.90
N GLU A 150 -11.25 -21.06 -5.11
CA GLU A 150 -12.55 -21.56 -5.56
C GLU A 150 -13.59 -20.44 -5.72
N TYR A 151 -13.17 -19.19 -5.50
CA TYR A 151 -13.99 -17.99 -5.59
C TYR A 151 -15.06 -17.87 -4.50
N GLU A 152 -14.85 -18.53 -3.36
CA GLU A 152 -15.68 -18.34 -2.18
C GLU A 152 -15.34 -17.02 -1.49
N ILE A 153 -16.38 -16.27 -1.12
CA ILE A 153 -16.23 -14.95 -0.52
C ILE A 153 -16.53 -15.06 0.97
N SER A 154 -15.61 -14.59 1.80
CA SER A 154 -15.76 -14.61 3.25
C SER A 154 -15.24 -13.34 3.91
N LEU A 155 -15.85 -12.97 5.03
CA LEU A 155 -15.33 -11.89 5.86
C LEU A 155 -14.02 -12.36 6.49
N PHE A 156 -12.93 -11.64 6.22
CA PHE A 156 -11.65 -11.88 6.89
C PHE A 156 -11.63 -11.20 8.26
N LYS A 157 -11.86 -9.87 8.29
CA LYS A 157 -11.91 -9.12 9.55
C LYS A 157 -12.71 -7.82 9.45
N SER A 158 -13.42 -7.48 10.52
CA SER A 158 -14.12 -6.20 10.69
C SER A 158 -13.29 -5.24 11.54
N PHE A 159 -13.28 -3.96 11.14
CA PHE A 159 -12.51 -2.88 11.78
C PHE A 159 -13.40 -1.77 12.35
N ARG A 160 -14.73 -1.98 12.41
CA ARG A 160 -15.66 -0.95 12.89
C ARG A 160 -15.24 -0.39 14.26
N PRO A 161 -15.23 0.94 14.44
CA PRO A 161 -15.75 1.97 13.52
C PRO A 161 -14.77 2.46 12.45
N LEU A 162 -13.55 1.93 12.38
CA LEU A 162 -12.51 2.34 11.43
C LEU A 162 -12.68 1.63 10.08
N LYS A 163 -12.21 2.28 9.02
CA LYS A 163 -12.29 1.84 7.63
C LYS A 163 -10.89 1.51 7.12
N PRO A 164 -10.68 0.35 6.51
CA PRO A 164 -9.38 0.00 5.92
C PRO A 164 -9.14 0.82 4.65
N SER A 165 -7.99 1.51 4.59
CA SER A 165 -7.58 2.40 3.50
C SER A 165 -6.39 1.89 2.69
N CYS A 166 -5.70 0.84 3.13
CA CYS A 166 -4.73 0.11 2.35
C CYS A 166 -4.49 -1.25 3.00
N ILE A 167 -4.03 -2.22 2.22
CA ILE A 167 -3.70 -3.55 2.69
C ILE A 167 -2.50 -4.11 1.93
N THR A 168 -1.59 -4.76 2.65
CA THR A 168 -0.47 -5.51 2.06
C THR A 168 -0.10 -6.68 2.95
N ILE A 169 0.62 -7.65 2.39
CA ILE A 169 1.15 -8.83 3.09
C ILE A 169 2.66 -8.80 2.95
N SER A 170 3.36 -8.96 4.07
CA SER A 170 4.81 -9.11 4.08
C SER A 170 5.24 -10.55 3.78
N SER A 171 6.51 -10.73 3.42
CA SER A 171 7.08 -12.05 3.16
C SER A 171 7.08 -13.01 4.36
N ASP A 172 6.99 -12.48 5.58
CA ASP A 172 6.79 -13.23 6.83
C ASP A 172 5.29 -13.44 7.17
N ASN A 173 4.40 -13.27 6.18
CA ASN A 173 2.96 -13.55 6.25
C ASN A 173 2.17 -12.71 7.27
N TYR A 174 2.69 -11.56 7.68
CA TYR A 174 1.91 -10.57 8.41
C TYR A 174 1.14 -9.67 7.46
N ILE A 175 -0.06 -9.29 7.88
CA ILE A 175 -0.94 -8.40 7.14
C ILE A 175 -0.80 -7.00 7.73
N PHE A 176 -0.50 -6.03 6.89
CA PHE A 176 -0.50 -4.62 7.25
C PHE A 176 -1.76 -3.95 6.72
N VAL A 177 -2.45 -3.19 7.57
CA VAL A 177 -3.68 -2.49 7.20
C VAL A 177 -3.64 -1.04 7.67
N GLY A 178 -3.80 -0.10 6.75
CA GLY A 178 -4.06 1.30 7.09
C GLY A 178 -5.52 1.49 7.49
N LEU A 179 -5.77 2.20 8.60
CA LEU A 179 -7.09 2.39 9.18
C LEU A 179 -7.39 3.88 9.37
N VAL A 180 -8.57 4.31 8.89
CA VAL A 180 -9.06 5.67 9.04
C VAL A 180 -10.47 5.71 9.63
N ASN A 181 -10.79 6.72 10.42
CA ASN A 181 -12.16 6.95 10.87
C ASN A 181 -13.05 7.57 9.77
N LYS A 182 -12.46 8.41 8.92
CA LYS A 182 -13.09 9.00 7.73
C LYS A 182 -12.04 9.28 6.66
N TYR A 183 -12.47 9.29 5.40
CA TYR A 183 -11.65 9.68 4.25
C TYR A 183 -11.61 11.20 4.11
N SER A 184 -10.91 11.85 5.05
CA SER A 184 -10.63 13.29 4.98
C SER A 184 -9.18 13.55 5.35
N TYR A 185 -8.66 14.73 5.04
CA TYR A 185 -7.31 15.13 5.45
C TYR A 185 -7.25 15.71 6.87
N ASP A 186 -8.35 15.63 7.63
CA ASP A 186 -8.41 16.16 8.99
C ASP A 186 -7.60 15.30 9.95
N GLU A 187 -6.88 15.94 10.86
CA GLU A 187 -6.17 15.24 11.93
C GLU A 187 -7.14 14.41 12.78
N SER A 188 -6.74 13.18 13.06
CA SER A 188 -7.47 12.33 13.99
C SER A 188 -6.54 11.29 14.61
N PRO A 189 -6.55 11.17 15.95
CA PRO A 189 -5.70 10.20 16.65
C PRO A 189 -6.18 8.76 16.48
N SER A 190 -7.39 8.54 15.95
CA SER A 190 -7.94 7.20 15.73
C SER A 190 -7.38 6.51 14.48
N ARG A 191 -6.57 7.23 13.69
CA ARG A 191 -6.00 6.72 12.44
C ARG A 191 -4.68 6.04 12.74
N SER A 192 -4.46 4.89 12.11
CA SER A 192 -3.30 4.07 12.42
C SER A 192 -2.98 3.14 11.25
N ILE A 193 -1.81 2.52 11.31
CA ILE A 193 -1.50 1.33 10.54
C ILE A 193 -1.30 0.21 11.55
N ILE A 194 -1.84 -0.97 11.28
CA ILE A 194 -1.65 -2.14 12.13
C ILE A 194 -0.86 -3.21 11.39
N LYS A 195 0.02 -3.93 12.11
CA LYS A 195 0.57 -5.23 11.71
C LYS A 195 -0.23 -6.29 12.45
N MET A 196 -0.78 -7.27 11.74
CA MET A 196 -1.54 -8.37 12.34
C MET A 196 -1.15 -9.72 11.72
N SER A 197 -1.25 -10.78 12.50
CA SER A 197 -1.13 -12.15 12.00
C SER A 197 -2.38 -12.57 11.21
N LYS A 198 -2.29 -13.69 10.51
CA LYS A 198 -3.38 -14.24 9.68
C LYS A 198 -4.65 -14.63 10.46
N ASP A 199 -4.55 -14.91 11.75
CA ASP A 199 -5.69 -15.08 12.65
C ASP A 199 -6.37 -13.75 13.04
N GLY A 200 -5.79 -12.62 12.63
CA GLY A 200 -6.26 -11.28 12.93
C GLY A 200 -5.86 -10.75 14.31
N THR A 201 -4.88 -11.36 14.98
CA THR A 201 -4.26 -10.81 16.19
C THR A 201 -3.36 -9.63 15.84
N VAL A 202 -3.58 -8.47 16.48
CA VAL A 202 -2.78 -7.26 16.23
C VAL A 202 -1.46 -7.35 17.00
N CYS A 203 -0.35 -7.28 16.28
CA CYS A 203 1.00 -7.35 16.85
C CYS A 203 1.60 -5.96 17.07
N ILE A 204 1.39 -5.04 16.12
CA ILE A 204 1.94 -3.67 16.17
C ILE A 204 0.86 -2.70 15.73
N LYS A 205 0.82 -1.53 16.37
CA LYS A 205 -0.01 -0.40 15.98
C LYS A 205 0.85 0.85 15.85
N ILE A 206 0.88 1.40 14.65
CA ILE A 206 1.56 2.64 14.29
C ILE A 206 0.53 3.76 14.32
N ASP A 207 0.62 4.65 15.29
CA ASP A 207 -0.30 5.76 15.41
C ASP A 207 0.01 6.89 14.40
N SER A 208 -1.04 7.60 13.99
CA SER A 208 -0.92 8.79 13.12
C SER A 208 -0.12 9.94 13.72
N ILE A 209 0.06 9.92 15.05
CA ILE A 209 0.78 10.93 15.82
C ILE A 209 1.91 10.24 16.57
N GLN A 210 3.15 10.65 16.34
CA GLN A 210 4.33 10.20 17.07
C GLN A 210 5.03 11.42 17.68
N GLU A 211 5.39 11.34 18.96
CA GLU A 211 6.08 12.43 19.68
C GLU A 211 5.36 13.79 19.57
N GLY A 212 4.02 13.77 19.55
CA GLY A 212 3.20 14.98 19.41
C GLY A 212 3.13 15.58 18.00
N LYS A 213 3.73 14.93 16.99
CA LYS A 213 3.70 15.35 15.58
C LYS A 213 2.81 14.42 14.76
N VAL A 214 1.99 15.00 13.90
CA VAL A 214 1.20 14.25 12.92
C VAL A 214 2.14 13.71 11.83
N ILE A 215 2.29 12.40 11.79
CA ILE A 215 3.09 11.70 10.79
C ILE A 215 2.27 11.51 9.51
N PHE A 216 1.00 11.11 9.66
CA PHE A 216 0.05 10.99 8.56
C PHE A 216 -1.38 11.27 9.02
N THR A 217 -2.21 11.81 8.13
CA THR A 217 -3.67 11.75 8.24
C THR A 217 -4.23 10.58 7.48
N MET A 218 -3.76 10.27 6.29
CA MET A 218 -4.36 9.19 5.49
C MET A 218 -3.27 8.25 4.97
N PRO A 219 -3.12 7.04 5.53
CA PRO A 219 -2.27 6.01 4.95
C PRO A 219 -2.97 5.49 3.68
N HIS A 220 -2.56 6.03 2.54
CA HIS A 220 -3.24 5.86 1.27
C HIS A 220 -2.90 4.51 0.60
N ARG A 221 -1.62 4.13 0.66
CA ARG A 221 -1.09 2.84 0.22
C ARG A 221 0.03 2.41 1.15
N CYS A 222 0.13 1.11 1.40
CA CYS A 222 1.23 0.51 2.13
C CYS A 222 1.81 -0.65 1.33
N ILE A 223 3.12 -0.84 1.45
CA ILE A 223 3.85 -2.02 0.97
C ILE A 223 4.92 -2.36 1.99
N VAL A 224 5.45 -3.57 1.92
CA VAL A 224 6.67 -3.94 2.64
C VAL A 224 7.81 -4.05 1.65
N ASN A 225 8.94 -3.43 1.98
CA ASN A 225 10.16 -3.58 1.20
C ASN A 225 10.80 -4.93 1.54
N ASN A 226 10.85 -5.83 0.56
CA ASN A 226 11.29 -7.20 0.76
C ASN A 226 12.78 -7.36 1.07
N ILE A 227 13.61 -6.32 0.92
CA ILE A 227 15.05 -6.40 1.24
C ILE A 227 15.32 -6.15 2.73
N ASN A 228 14.62 -5.19 3.32
CA ASN A 228 14.90 -4.72 4.68
C ASN A 228 13.69 -4.83 5.63
N ASN A 229 12.59 -5.43 5.17
CA ASN A 229 11.31 -5.56 5.87
C ASN A 229 10.73 -4.24 6.39
N ASN A 230 11.20 -3.10 5.89
CA ASN A 230 10.64 -1.81 6.27
C ASN A 230 9.27 -1.64 5.63
N LEU A 231 8.33 -1.10 6.41
CA LEU A 231 7.02 -0.72 5.91
C LEU A 231 7.14 0.64 5.21
N ILE A 232 6.75 0.68 3.95
CA ILE A 232 6.71 1.90 3.15
C ILE A 232 5.26 2.34 2.97
N VAL A 233 4.99 3.61 3.22
CA VAL A 233 3.63 4.15 3.21
C VAL A 233 3.57 5.41 2.37
N ALA A 234 2.74 5.39 1.33
CA ALA A 234 2.28 6.61 0.69
C ALA A 234 1.16 7.20 1.55
N ALA A 235 1.37 8.41 2.05
CA ALA A 235 0.46 9.05 2.98
C ALA A 235 0.31 10.55 2.69
N PHE A 236 -0.63 11.17 3.39
CA PHE A 236 -0.84 12.61 3.40
C PHE A 236 -0.70 13.17 4.81
N GLU A 237 -0.24 14.41 4.96
CA GLU A 237 -0.16 15.07 6.28
C GLU A 237 -1.44 15.82 6.63
N LYS A 238 -1.75 16.97 5.98
CA LYS A 238 -2.93 17.81 6.32
C LYS A 238 -3.80 18.18 5.10
N SER A 239 -3.34 17.84 3.91
CA SER A 239 -4.05 18.11 2.65
C SER A 239 -3.56 17.18 1.56
N LYS A 240 -4.34 17.05 0.48
CA LYS A 240 -3.93 16.33 -0.74
C LYS A 240 -2.61 16.85 -1.33
N SER A 241 -2.27 18.11 -1.05
CA SER A 241 -1.04 18.76 -1.53
C SER A 241 0.20 18.50 -0.71
N LYS A 242 0.09 17.74 0.38
CA LYS A 242 1.19 17.42 1.29
C LYS A 242 1.33 15.91 1.38
N GLY A 243 1.52 15.30 0.22
CA GLY A 243 1.88 13.89 0.09
C GLY A 243 3.25 13.61 0.68
N ARG A 244 3.43 12.40 1.19
CA ARG A 244 4.67 11.91 1.80
C ARG A 244 4.85 10.44 1.46
N ILE A 245 6.10 10.04 1.25
CA ILE A 245 6.50 8.64 1.38
C ILE A 245 7.17 8.50 2.74
N LEU A 246 6.68 7.61 3.58
CA LEU A 246 7.19 7.34 4.92
C LEU A 246 7.80 5.94 4.95
N VAL A 247 8.96 5.81 5.59
CA VAL A 247 9.63 4.53 5.82
C VAL A 247 9.62 4.27 7.32
N PHE A 248 9.02 3.15 7.71
CA PHE A 248 8.96 2.70 9.09
C PHE A 248 9.85 1.47 9.27
N ASN A 249 10.54 1.41 10.40
CA ASN A 249 11.23 0.19 10.84
C ASN A 249 10.23 -0.87 11.35
N GLU A 250 10.74 -2.03 11.75
CA GLU A 250 9.93 -3.14 12.26
C GLU A 250 9.14 -2.77 13.52
N GLU A 251 9.66 -1.87 14.36
CA GLU A 251 8.98 -1.36 15.55
C GLU A 251 7.89 -0.31 15.25
N GLY A 252 7.79 0.17 14.01
CA GLY A 252 6.79 1.16 13.61
C GLY A 252 7.19 2.62 13.81
N HIS A 253 8.49 2.91 13.95
CA HIS A 253 9.04 4.26 14.03
C HIS A 253 9.45 4.75 12.65
N VAL A 254 9.19 6.03 12.37
CA VAL A 254 9.65 6.65 11.11
C VAL A 254 11.16 6.77 11.12
N ILE A 255 11.84 6.12 10.17
CA ILE A 255 13.30 6.21 9.99
C ILE A 255 13.68 7.12 8.83
N SER A 256 12.80 7.30 7.84
CA SER A 256 13.01 8.29 6.77
C SER A 256 11.69 8.73 6.13
N MET A 257 11.75 9.83 5.40
CA MET A 257 10.60 10.45 4.75
C MET A 257 11.03 11.18 3.48
N TYR A 258 10.19 11.12 2.45
CA TYR A 258 10.30 11.92 1.24
C TYR A 258 9.07 12.80 1.03
N THR A 259 9.32 14.04 0.64
CA THR A 259 8.37 15.00 0.08
C THR A 259 8.95 15.57 -1.21
N ASP A 260 8.12 15.87 -2.19
CA ASP A 260 8.55 16.66 -3.33
C ASP A 260 8.11 18.12 -3.18
N ASP A 261 9.08 18.96 -2.79
CA ASP A 261 8.89 20.41 -2.62
C ASP A 261 9.44 21.21 -3.82
N ARG A 262 9.79 20.53 -4.93
CA ARG A 262 10.53 21.17 -6.05
C ARG A 262 9.66 21.88 -7.07
N HIS A 263 8.34 21.73 -7.01
CA HIS A 263 7.40 22.35 -7.94
C HIS A 263 6.30 23.07 -7.18
N ASP A 264 5.71 24.09 -7.81
CA ASP A 264 4.42 24.67 -7.37
C ASP A 264 3.25 23.66 -7.47
N VAL A 265 3.52 22.48 -8.06
CA VAL A 265 2.58 21.38 -8.22
C VAL A 265 2.59 20.49 -6.98
N LYS A 266 1.38 20.14 -6.54
CA LYS A 266 1.08 19.33 -5.37
C LYS A 266 1.60 17.90 -5.52
N PHE A 267 2.53 17.45 -4.67
CA PHE A 267 2.91 16.03 -4.60
C PHE A 267 1.78 15.21 -3.95
N SER A 268 1.19 14.29 -4.71
CA SER A 268 0.06 13.47 -4.32
C SER A 268 0.32 12.00 -4.65
N PRO A 269 1.11 11.29 -3.82
CA PRO A 269 1.49 9.91 -4.10
C PRO A 269 0.25 9.02 -4.13
N SER A 270 -0.05 8.47 -5.31
CA SER A 270 -1.21 7.60 -5.55
C SER A 270 -0.91 6.14 -5.24
N PHE A 271 0.32 5.70 -5.50
CA PHE A 271 0.74 4.32 -5.30
C PHE A 271 2.22 4.22 -4.96
N VAL A 272 2.60 3.13 -4.31
CA VAL A 272 3.98 2.80 -3.98
C VAL A 272 4.20 1.29 -4.16
N THR A 273 5.35 0.90 -4.68
CA THR A 273 5.87 -0.47 -4.76
C THR A 273 7.38 -0.46 -4.51
N CYS A 274 8.01 -1.61 -4.34
CA CYS A 274 9.47 -1.73 -4.21
C CYS A 274 10.01 -2.55 -5.38
N SER A 275 11.09 -2.09 -6.01
CA SER A 275 11.80 -2.90 -6.99
C SER A 275 12.37 -4.16 -6.34
N PRO A 276 12.70 -5.20 -7.12
CA PRO A 276 13.43 -6.36 -6.60
C PRO A 276 14.76 -5.98 -5.95
N GLY A 277 15.35 -4.84 -6.37
CA GLY A 277 16.56 -4.25 -5.78
C GLY A 277 16.32 -3.39 -4.53
N GLY A 278 15.09 -3.30 -4.03
CA GLY A 278 14.73 -2.58 -2.80
C GLY A 278 14.53 -1.08 -2.95
N ASP A 279 14.57 -0.55 -4.18
CA ASP A 279 14.25 0.85 -4.45
C ASP A 279 12.75 1.08 -4.32
N ILE A 280 12.37 2.20 -3.72
CA ILE A 280 10.96 2.60 -3.61
C ILE A 280 10.53 3.24 -4.93
N ILE A 281 9.48 2.71 -5.55
CA ILE A 281 8.85 3.29 -6.73
C ILE A 281 7.50 3.84 -6.32
N CYS A 282 7.25 5.13 -6.51
CA CYS A 282 5.94 5.72 -6.25
C CYS A 282 5.42 6.54 -7.43
N SER A 283 4.12 6.47 -7.67
CA SER A 283 3.45 7.29 -8.68
C SER A 283 2.80 8.50 -8.03
N ASP A 284 2.85 9.65 -8.71
CA ASP A 284 2.13 10.85 -8.31
C ASP A 284 0.86 11.01 -9.14
N GLU A 285 -0.29 11.17 -8.48
CA GLU A 285 -1.58 11.31 -9.15
C GLU A 285 -1.69 12.60 -9.97
N GLU A 286 -1.12 13.69 -9.47
CA GLU A 286 -1.35 15.03 -10.02
C GLU A 286 -0.46 15.28 -11.24
N SER A 287 0.84 14.99 -11.12
CA SER A 287 1.76 15.08 -12.27
C SER A 287 1.67 13.88 -13.22
N GLY A 288 1.31 12.69 -12.70
CA GLY A 288 1.44 11.41 -13.40
C GLY A 288 2.89 10.93 -13.54
N ASP A 289 3.83 11.57 -12.85
CA ASP A 289 5.23 11.16 -12.83
C ASP A 289 5.43 9.91 -11.96
N ILE A 290 6.48 9.15 -12.26
CA ILE A 290 6.95 8.05 -11.41
C ILE A 290 8.26 8.46 -10.77
N PHE A 291 8.34 8.35 -9.45
CA PHE A 291 9.51 8.66 -8.64
C PHE A 291 10.18 7.36 -8.24
N MET A 292 11.50 7.36 -8.31
CA MET A 292 12.34 6.28 -7.82
C MET A 292 13.18 6.83 -6.67
N LEU A 293 13.04 6.22 -5.51
CA LEU A 293 13.78 6.56 -4.29
C LEU A 293 14.62 5.35 -3.86
N ASP A 294 15.71 5.57 -3.16
CA ASP A 294 16.43 4.49 -2.50
C ASP A 294 15.60 3.92 -1.32
N SER A 295 16.12 2.88 -0.67
CA SER A 295 15.51 2.25 0.51
C SER A 295 15.34 3.19 1.70
N HIS A 296 15.99 4.36 1.69
CA HIS A 296 15.89 5.41 2.70
C HIS A 296 15.07 6.61 2.21
N ALA A 297 14.29 6.45 1.15
CA ALA A 297 13.45 7.49 0.56
C ALA A 297 14.23 8.70 0.03
N LYS A 298 15.51 8.57 -0.34
CA LYS A 298 16.23 9.60 -1.08
C LYS A 298 15.94 9.47 -2.56
N LEU A 299 15.64 10.58 -3.22
CA LEU A 299 15.35 10.58 -4.64
C LEU A 299 16.56 10.13 -5.47
N LEU A 300 16.33 9.09 -6.29
CA LEU A 300 17.26 8.60 -7.30
C LEU A 300 16.93 9.18 -8.68
N ASN A 301 15.66 9.11 -9.08
CA ASN A 301 15.22 9.53 -10.41
C ASN A 301 13.72 9.91 -10.46
N ILE A 302 13.32 10.65 -11.49
CA ILE A 302 11.91 10.87 -11.84
C ILE A 302 11.71 10.54 -13.31
N ILE A 303 10.75 9.68 -13.58
CA ILE A 303 10.27 9.38 -14.92
C ILE A 303 9.06 10.28 -15.19
N LYS A 304 9.29 11.29 -16.03
CA LYS A 304 8.26 12.28 -16.37
C LYS A 304 7.16 11.71 -17.25
N LYS A 305 5.91 12.07 -16.96
CA LYS A 305 4.77 11.81 -17.84
C LYS A 305 5.06 12.36 -19.24
N GLY A 306 4.78 11.57 -20.28
CA GLY A 306 5.04 11.93 -21.68
C GLY A 306 6.40 11.47 -22.22
N ASN A 307 7.45 11.36 -21.39
CA ASN A 307 8.76 10.88 -21.84
C ASN A 307 8.78 9.37 -22.09
N CYS A 308 8.04 8.61 -21.28
CA CYS A 308 8.07 7.14 -21.31
C CYS A 308 6.77 6.51 -21.83
N ARG A 309 6.00 7.24 -22.65
CA ARG A 309 4.66 6.80 -23.10
C ARG A 309 3.73 6.42 -21.94
N ILE A 310 3.96 6.94 -20.72
CA ILE A 310 3.04 6.79 -19.59
C ILE A 310 1.78 7.59 -19.92
N TYR A 311 0.70 6.90 -20.26
CA TYR A 311 -0.59 7.51 -20.57
C TYR A 311 -1.51 7.58 -19.35
N GLY A 312 -2.10 8.74 -19.11
CA GLY A 312 -3.01 8.95 -17.99
C GLY A 312 -2.30 9.17 -16.66
N ASN A 313 -3.05 9.11 -15.57
CA ASN A 313 -2.50 9.20 -14.23
C ASN A 313 -2.34 7.78 -13.67
N SER A 314 -1.09 7.41 -13.37
CA SER A 314 -0.73 6.11 -12.78
C SER A 314 -1.31 5.97 -11.39
N CYS A 315 -1.99 4.86 -11.13
CA CYS A 315 -2.80 4.68 -9.92
C CYS A 315 -2.62 3.34 -9.23
N SER A 316 -1.97 2.39 -9.89
CA SER A 316 -1.50 1.17 -9.25
C SER A 316 -0.26 0.63 -9.94
N MET A 317 0.57 -0.07 -9.18
CA MET A 317 1.76 -0.73 -9.68
C MET A 317 1.90 -2.10 -9.04
N ALA A 318 2.33 -3.09 -9.82
CA ALA A 318 2.67 -4.42 -9.33
C ALA A 318 3.91 -4.92 -10.06
N TRP A 319 4.65 -5.82 -9.42
CA TRP A 319 5.73 -6.56 -10.07
C TRP A 319 5.23 -7.93 -10.47
N ASP A 320 5.60 -8.37 -11.66
CA ASP A 320 5.56 -9.79 -11.97
C ASP A 320 6.84 -10.49 -11.51
N THR A 321 6.85 -11.79 -11.69
CA THR A 321 7.93 -12.72 -11.37
C THR A 321 9.14 -12.59 -12.30
N ASN A 322 8.99 -11.88 -13.42
CA ASN A 322 10.04 -11.61 -14.42
C ASN A 322 10.62 -10.19 -14.27
N ASP A 323 10.52 -9.60 -13.08
CA ASP A 323 10.95 -8.24 -12.77
C ASP A 323 10.37 -7.19 -13.74
N GLN A 324 9.11 -7.35 -14.13
CA GLN A 324 8.40 -6.34 -14.93
C GLN A 324 7.45 -5.55 -14.06
N LEU A 325 7.52 -4.23 -14.22
CA LEU A 325 6.63 -3.29 -13.57
C LEU A 325 5.35 -3.16 -14.39
N ILE A 326 4.26 -3.61 -13.81
CA ILE A 326 2.90 -3.45 -14.31
C ILE A 326 2.32 -2.18 -13.70
N ILE A 327 1.78 -1.28 -14.52
CA ILE A 327 1.21 0.02 -14.11
C ILE A 327 -0.25 0.11 -14.57
N GLY A 328 -1.16 0.26 -13.63
CA GLY A 328 -2.58 0.53 -13.89
C GLY A 328 -2.86 2.03 -13.97
N THR A 329 -3.66 2.46 -14.94
CA THR A 329 -3.98 3.89 -15.13
C THR A 329 -5.47 4.21 -15.11
N LYS A 330 -5.78 5.44 -14.66
CA LYS A 330 -7.16 5.93 -14.50
C LYS A 330 -7.89 6.28 -15.80
N SER A 331 -7.17 6.67 -16.84
CA SER A 331 -7.78 7.13 -18.08
C SER A 331 -6.77 7.19 -19.22
N HIS A 332 -7.15 6.73 -20.41
CA HIS A 332 -6.49 7.08 -21.65
C HIS A 332 -7.23 8.28 -22.29
N PRO A 333 -6.55 9.25 -22.92
CA PRO A 333 -7.18 10.37 -23.63
C PRO A 333 -7.98 9.98 -24.89
N SER A 334 -8.30 8.69 -25.08
CA SER A 334 -9.09 8.20 -26.21
C SER A 334 -10.59 8.31 -25.91
N PRO A 335 -11.44 8.74 -26.87
CA PRO A 335 -12.87 8.98 -26.68
C PRO A 335 -13.72 7.71 -26.42
N LYS A 336 -13.11 6.52 -26.37
CA LYS A 336 -13.76 5.26 -25.94
C LYS A 336 -13.36 4.81 -24.52
N SER A 337 -12.70 5.68 -23.75
CA SER A 337 -12.30 5.60 -22.33
C SER A 337 -12.49 4.25 -21.62
N THR A 338 -11.66 3.29 -22.00
CA THR A 338 -11.35 2.14 -21.17
C THR A 338 -10.03 2.40 -20.43
N GLY A 339 -9.95 1.93 -19.20
CA GLY A 339 -8.73 1.87 -18.39
C GLY A 339 -7.71 0.96 -19.05
N ALA A 340 -6.44 1.29 -18.87
CA ALA A 340 -5.33 0.61 -19.49
C ALA A 340 -4.37 0.09 -18.43
N ILE A 341 -3.67 -0.98 -18.80
CA ILE A 341 -2.49 -1.47 -18.11
C ILE A 341 -1.30 -1.15 -19.01
N GLN A 342 -0.29 -0.54 -18.43
CA GLN A 342 0.97 -0.25 -19.09
C GLN A 342 2.04 -1.10 -18.43
N LEU A 343 2.89 -1.69 -19.26
CA LEU A 343 3.90 -2.64 -18.82
C LEU A 343 5.25 -2.06 -19.17
N ALA A 344 6.14 -2.03 -18.20
CA ALA A 344 7.51 -1.58 -18.36
C ALA A 344 8.44 -2.64 -17.79
N ARG A 345 9.40 -3.10 -18.59
CA ARG A 345 10.43 -4.02 -18.12
C ARG A 345 11.42 -3.25 -17.26
N TYR A 346 11.70 -3.75 -16.06
CA TYR A 346 12.81 -3.24 -15.28
C TYR A 346 14.10 -3.90 -15.73
N ILE A 347 15.13 -3.09 -15.96
CA ILE A 347 16.45 -3.60 -16.33
C ILE A 347 17.34 -3.46 -15.11
N HIS A 348 17.70 -4.61 -14.52
CA HIS A 348 18.75 -4.65 -13.52
C HIS A 348 20.07 -4.22 -14.16
N ASP A 349 20.69 -3.18 -13.61
CA ASP A 349 22.03 -2.73 -14.00
C ASP A 349 23.07 -3.70 -13.41
N THR A 350 23.10 -4.93 -13.93
CA THR A 350 24.10 -5.95 -13.59
C THR A 350 25.18 -6.09 -14.65
N GLU A 351 25.02 -5.42 -15.80
CA GLU A 351 26.11 -5.32 -16.78
C GLU A 351 26.96 -4.08 -16.47
N SER A 352 27.82 -4.22 -15.45
CA SER A 352 29.09 -3.50 -15.51
C SER A 352 29.77 -3.95 -16.80
N LYS A 353 29.75 -3.09 -17.81
CA LYS A 353 30.62 -3.23 -18.99
C LYS A 353 32.06 -3.21 -18.47
N ASP A 354 32.63 -4.40 -18.31
CA ASP A 354 34.08 -4.58 -18.22
C ASP A 354 34.76 -4.12 -19.52
#